data_AF-A0A2E0GMM0-F1
#
_entry.id   AF-A0A2E0GMM0-F1
#
_cell.length_a   1.000
_cell.length_b   1.000
_cell.length_c   1.000
_cell.angle_alpha   90.00
_cell.angle_beta   90.00
_cell.angle_gamma   90.00
#
_symmetry.space_group_name_H-M   'P 1'
#
loop_
_entity.id
_entity.type
_entity.pdbx_description
1 polymer ?
#
loop_
_entity_poly.entity_id
_entity_poly.type
_entity_poly.pdbx_seq_one_letter_code
_entity_poly.pdbx_strand_id
1 'polypeptide(L)' 'MDKQDKIKKLLEMQKKFIELDREGIDPKDYFAPESDESDLAKHRSEYMNLAMEIVDDAHEEKGSKK' A
#
# COMPACT_ATOMS: atom_id res chain seq x y z
N MET A 1 12.10 5.56 8.28
CA MET A 1 12.53 4.78 7.10
C MET A 1 12.90 5.77 6.02
N ASP A 2 13.98 5.56 5.27
CA ASP A 2 14.25 6.42 4.11
C ASP A 2 13.33 6.07 2.93
N LYS A 3 13.27 6.94 1.92
CA LYS A 3 12.42 6.76 0.73
C LYS A 3 12.73 5.47 -0.04
N GLN A 4 14.00 5.07 -0.14
CA GLN A 4 14.38 3.84 -0.84
C GLN A 4 13.87 2.60 -0.11
N ASP A 5 13.95 2.60 1.21
CA ASP A 5 13.43 1.53 2.06
C ASP A 5 11.89 1.49 2.03
N LYS A 6 11.21 2.65 2.00
CA LYS A 6 9.75 2.70 1.75
C LYS A 6 9.39 2.09 0.39
N ILE A 7 10.13 2.41 -0.67
CA ILE A 7 9.91 1.84 -2.01
C ILE A 7 10.11 0.32 -2.00
N LYS A 8 11.17 -0.20 -1.37
CA LYS A 8 11.40 -1.65 -1.25
C LYS A 8 10.22 -2.33 -0.55
N LYS A 9 9.76 -1.77 0.58
CA LYS A 9 8.61 -2.30 1.32
C LYS A 9 7.33 -2.27 0.47
N LEU A 10 7.08 -1.19 -0.28
CA LEU A 10 5.93 -1.08 -1.17
C LEU A 10 5.95 -2.17 -2.26
N LEU A 11 7.12 -2.45 -2.84
CA LEU A 11 7.29 -3.51 -3.84
C LEU A 11 7.08 -4.91 -3.23
N GLU A 12 7.54 -5.15 -2.01
CA GLU A 12 7.29 -6.41 -1.31
C GLU A 12 5.80 -6.61 -1.02
N MET A 13 5.12 -5.56 -0.56
CA MET A 13 3.67 -5.59 -0.33
C MET A 13 2.91 -5.86 -1.64
N GLN A 14 3.28 -5.19 -2.73
CA GLN A 14 2.66 -5.41 -4.04
C GLN A 14 2.83 -6.87 -4.51
N LYS A 15 4.01 -7.47 -4.30
CA LYS A 15 4.24 -8.88 -4.64
C LYS A 15 3.35 -9.82 -3.82
N LYS A 16 3.25 -9.59 -2.50
CA LYS A 16 2.35 -10.37 -1.63
C LYS A 16 0.89 -10.25 -2.06
N PHE A 17 0.47 -9.04 -2.46
CA PHE A 17 -0.88 -8.84 -2.97
C PHE A 17 -1.14 -9.61 -4.27
N ILE A 18 -0.17 -9.62 -5.20
CA ILE A 18 -0.29 -10.40 -6.45
C ILE A 18 -0.37 -11.90 -6.16
N GLU A 19 0.35 -12.40 -5.16
CA GLU A 19 0.25 -13.80 -4.73
C GLU A 19 -1.15 -14.10 -4.16
N LEU A 20 -1.66 -13.23 -3.28
CA LEU A 20 -3.01 -13.35 -2.74
C LEU A 20 -4.10 -13.27 -3.82
N ASP A 21 -3.96 -12.35 -4.78
CA ASP A 21 -4.90 -12.19 -5.90
C ASP A 21 -4.94 -13.42 -6.81
N ARG A 22 -3.78 -14.07 -7.02
CA ARG A 22 -3.71 -15.35 -7.76
C ARG A 22 -4.43 -16.50 -7.05
N GLU A 23 -4.52 -16.45 -5.72
CA GLU A 23 -5.31 -17.41 -4.94
C GLU A 23 -6.83 -17.16 -5.06
N GLY A 24 -7.22 -15.98 -5.53
CA GLY A 24 -8.60 -15.60 -5.81
C GLY A 24 -9.22 -14.78 -4.68
N ILE A 25 -8.95 -13.48 -4.68
CA ILE A 25 -9.57 -12.53 -3.74
C ILE A 25 -11.02 -12.27 -4.15
N ASP A 26 -11.97 -12.35 -3.21
CA ASP A 26 -13.32 -11.85 -3.45
C ASP A 26 -13.29 -10.32 -3.59
N PRO A 27 -13.79 -9.75 -4.70
CA PRO A 27 -13.89 -8.31 -4.86
C PRO A 27 -14.61 -7.60 -3.71
N LYS A 28 -15.57 -8.25 -3.04
CA LYS A 28 -16.25 -7.68 -1.87
C LYS A 28 -15.29 -7.49 -0.71
N ASP A 29 -14.43 -8.46 -0.42
CA ASP A 29 -13.42 -8.33 0.64
C ASP A 29 -12.39 -7.25 0.29
N TYR A 30 -12.14 -7.04 -1.00
CA TYR A 30 -11.27 -5.96 -1.46
C TYR A 30 -11.93 -4.57 -1.36
N PHE A 31 -13.15 -4.38 -1.86
CA PHE A 31 -13.78 -3.05 -1.99
C PHE A 31 -14.66 -2.64 -0.81
N ALA A 32 -15.27 -3.61 -0.14
CA ALA A 32 -16.22 -3.43 0.96
C ALA A 32 -16.02 -4.52 2.02
N PRO A 33 -14.84 -4.58 2.66
CA PRO A 33 -14.58 -5.59 3.69
C PRO A 33 -15.59 -5.47 4.82
N GLU A 34 -16.00 -6.61 5.39
CA GLU A 34 -16.89 -6.61 6.56
C GLU A 34 -16.25 -5.94 7.79
N SER A 35 -14.91 -5.86 7.81
CA SER A 35 -14.14 -5.20 8.85
C SER A 35 -12.83 -4.64 8.32
N ASP A 36 -12.51 -3.41 8.75
CA ASP A 36 -11.21 -2.77 8.52
C ASP A 36 -10.05 -3.50 9.22
N GLU A 37 -10.38 -4.41 10.15
CA GLU A 37 -9.40 -5.25 10.84
C GLU A 37 -8.99 -6.51 10.07
N SER A 38 -9.64 -6.80 8.94
CA SER A 38 -9.25 -7.92 8.07
C SER A 38 -7.83 -7.72 7.52
N ASP A 39 -7.12 -8.83 7.28
CA ASP A 39 -5.72 -8.77 6.79
C ASP A 39 -5.63 -8.04 5.44
N LEU A 40 -6.62 -8.22 4.57
CA LEU A 40 -6.70 -7.53 3.28
C LEU A 40 -6.98 -6.02 3.43
N ALA A 41 -7.87 -5.61 4.34
CA ALA A 41 -8.13 -4.20 4.62
C ALA A 41 -6.90 -3.51 5.23
N LYS A 42 -6.25 -4.15 6.20
CA LYS A 42 -4.99 -3.68 6.80
C LYS A 42 -3.90 -3.55 5.75
N HIS A 43 -3.73 -4.55 4.89
CA HIS A 43 -2.76 -4.53 3.80
C HIS A 43 -3.01 -3.35 2.86
N ARG A 44 -4.27 -3.13 2.43
CA ARG A 44 -4.65 -2.00 1.59
C ARG A 44 -4.34 -0.66 2.26
N SER A 45 -4.70 -0.51 3.54
CA SER A 45 -4.47 0.71 4.30
C SER A 45 -2.97 1.01 4.44
N GLU A 46 -2.17 0.02 4.82
CA GLU A 46 -0.72 0.15 4.95
C GLU A 46 -0.06 0.48 3.61
N TYR A 47 -0.49 -0.17 2.52
CA TYR A 47 0.02 0.13 1.18
C TYR A 47 -0.28 1.58 0.77
N MET A 48 -1.51 2.04 0.99
CA MET A 48 -1.92 3.42 0.69
C MET A 48 -1.13 4.45 1.49
N ASN A 49 -0.99 4.23 2.80
CA ASN A 49 -0.23 5.14 3.67
C ASN A 49 1.23 5.23 3.21
N LEU A 50 1.86 4.10 2.93
CA LEU A 50 3.24 4.07 2.46
C LEU A 50 3.41 4.74 1.08
N ALA A 51 2.45 4.56 0.16
CA ALA A 51 2.45 5.23 -1.13
C ALA A 51 2.35 6.75 -0.98
N MET A 52 1.46 7.24 -0.10
CA MET A 52 1.32 8.66 0.19
C MET A 52 2.59 9.25 0.80
N GLU A 53 3.23 8.55 1.73
CA GLU A 53 4.50 8.97 2.31
C GLU A 53 5.61 9.09 1.24
N ILE A 54 5.70 8.16 0.30
CA ILE A 54 6.69 8.23 -0.80
C ILE A 54 6.42 9.43 -1.72
N VAL A 55 5.14 9.74 -1.97
CA VAL A 55 4.73 10.91 -2.76
C VAL A 55 5.12 12.18 -2.03
N ASP A 56 4.84 12.28 -0.73
CA ASP A 56 5.20 13.43 0.09
C ASP A 56 6.72 13.63 0.14
N ASP A 57 7.50 12.56 0.34
CA ASP A 57 8.98 12.60 0.25
C ASP A 57 9.45 13.13 -1.12
N ALA A 58 8.79 12.73 -2.22
CA ALA A 58 9.12 13.21 -3.56
C ALA A 58 8.77 14.70 -3.76
N HIS A 59 7.69 15.18 -3.16
CA HIS A 59 7.30 16.59 -3.18
C HIS A 59 8.29 17.45 -2.39
N GLU A 60 8.72 16.97 -1.21
CA GLU A 60 9.74 17.64 -0.40
C GLU A 60 11.08 17.75 -1.13
N GLU A 61 11.55 16.67 -1.77
CA GLU A 61 12.78 16.67 -2.58
C GLU A 61 12.74 17.67 -3.75
N LYS A 62 11.57 17.84 -4.37
CA LYS A 62 11.39 18.76 -5.51
C LYS A 62 11.11 20.21 -5.10
N GLY A 63 10.86 20.46 -3.81
CA GLY A 63 10.46 21.78 -3.30
C GLY A 63 9.04 22.20 -3.72
N SER A 64 8.21 21.27 -4.18
CA SER A 64 6.85 21.52 -4.66
C SER A 64 5.86 21.12 -3.58
N LYS A 65 5.24 22.08 -2.89
CA LYS A 65 4.15 21.77 -1.94
C LYS A 65 2.88 21.33 -2.71
N LYS A 66 2.15 20.37 -2.14
CA LYS A 66 0.84 19.88 -2.60
C LYS A 66 -0.16 21.02 -2.80
#